data_AF-A0A9D4PEJ5-F1
#
_entry.id   AF-A0A9D4PEJ5-F1
#
_cell.length_a   1.000
_cell.length_b   1.000
_cell.length_c   1.000
_cell.angle_alpha   90.00
_cell.angle_beta   90.00
_cell.angle_gamma   90.00
#
_symmetry.space_group_name_H-M   'P 1'
#
loop_
_entity.id
_entity.type
_entity.pdbx_description
1 polymer ?
#
loop_
_entity_poly.entity_id
_entity_poly.type
_entity_poly.pdbx_seq_one_letter_code
_entity_poly.pdbx_strand_id
1 'polypeptide(L)'
;MATRGPYRALDLATKVKILKEVEQGGTAKQDIARKYGIKPNTLSNILKNKRSVLDAFENDQFKMSRKRMRTGAHPELEQALLIWIREDFLSAAISLQRKLGEEDTSELDVDGLLPALGDVPFEEYVATDSSVQTCGALSDAEIVEMVRPSEPSHETESIWGE
;
A
#
# COMPACT_ATOMS: atom_id res chain seq x y z
N MET A 1 12.09 -39.26 8.98
CA MET A 1 12.06 -38.04 8.14
C MET A 1 13.01 -37.01 8.75
N ALA A 2 14.05 -36.58 8.04
CA ALA A 2 14.95 -35.55 8.56
C ALA A 2 14.22 -34.20 8.61
N THR A 3 14.02 -33.65 9.81
CA THR A 3 13.40 -32.33 9.99
C THR A 3 14.40 -31.24 9.63
N ARG A 4 14.03 -30.35 8.71
CA ARG A 4 14.83 -29.17 8.40
C ARG A 4 14.87 -28.26 9.64
N GLY A 5 16.05 -27.93 10.12
CA GLY A 5 16.21 -26.99 11.23
C GLY A 5 15.60 -25.62 10.90
N PRO A 6 15.24 -24.84 11.92
CA PRO A 6 14.55 -23.56 11.75
C PRO A 6 15.35 -22.61 10.85
N TYR A 7 14.64 -21.90 9.97
CA TYR A 7 15.23 -20.89 9.10
C TYR A 7 15.27 -19.54 9.81
N ARG A 8 16.45 -18.92 9.89
CA ARG A 8 16.63 -17.57 10.44
C ARG A 8 16.78 -16.58 9.29
N ALA A 9 15.79 -15.70 9.13
CA ALA A 9 15.87 -14.57 8.23
C ALA A 9 16.78 -13.48 8.83
N LEU A 10 17.65 -12.90 8.00
CA LEU A 10 18.61 -11.87 8.40
C LEU A 10 18.18 -10.51 7.86
N ASP A 11 18.35 -9.48 8.70
CA ASP A 11 18.05 -8.10 8.36
C ASP A 11 19.10 -7.54 7.39
N LEU A 12 18.75 -6.48 6.66
CA LEU A 12 19.66 -5.80 5.75
C LEU A 12 20.92 -5.32 6.47
N ALA A 13 20.76 -4.71 7.64
CA ALA A 13 21.88 -4.25 8.46
C ALA A 13 22.88 -5.37 8.81
N THR A 14 22.36 -6.55 9.20
CA THR A 14 23.21 -7.69 9.54
C THR A 14 23.96 -8.21 8.32
N LYS A 15 23.30 -8.27 7.15
CA LYS A 15 23.96 -8.68 5.90
C LYS A 15 25.10 -7.72 5.53
N VAL A 16 24.90 -6.41 5.65
CA VAL A 16 25.94 -5.41 5.38
C VAL A 16 27.11 -5.54 6.37
N LYS A 17 26.85 -5.75 7.66
CA LYS A 17 27.92 -6.01 8.66
C LYS A 17 28.74 -7.24 8.31
N ILE A 18 28.08 -8.34 7.93
CA ILE A 18 28.75 -9.57 7.48
C ILE A 18 29.64 -9.28 6.25
N LEU A 19 29.15 -8.53 5.26
CA LEU A 19 29.91 -8.20 4.06
C LEU A 19 31.15 -7.36 4.40
N LYS A 20 31.01 -6.32 5.22
CA LYS A 20 32.13 -5.48 5.68
C LYS A 20 33.19 -6.29 6.42
N GLU A 21 32.78 -7.21 7.30
CA GLU A 21 33.72 -8.06 8.03
C GLU A 21 34.45 -9.05 7.12
N VAL A 22 33.78 -9.57 6.09
CA VAL A 22 34.44 -10.42 5.08
C VAL A 22 35.42 -9.62 4.21
N GLU A 23 35.11 -8.36 3.89
CA GLU A 23 35.97 -7.47 3.09
C GLU A 23 37.20 -6.96 3.84
N GLN A 24 37.04 -6.63 5.14
CA GLN A 24 38.15 -6.24 6.00
C GLN A 24 39.23 -7.33 6.09
N GLY A 25 38.86 -8.59 5.85
CA GLY A 25 39.78 -9.72 5.86
C GLY A 25 40.23 -10.10 7.27
N GLY A 26 41.17 -11.04 7.36
CA GLY A 26 41.80 -11.46 8.62
C GLY A 26 41.04 -12.51 9.45
N THR A 27 39.75 -12.74 9.19
CA THR A 27 38.98 -13.84 9.83
C THR A 27 38.55 -14.88 8.80
N ALA A 28 38.61 -16.16 9.17
CA ALA A 28 38.14 -17.22 8.28
C ALA A 28 36.62 -17.13 8.12
N LYS A 29 36.12 -17.40 6.91
CA LYS A 29 34.68 -17.37 6.60
C LYS A 29 33.84 -18.26 7.53
N GLN A 30 34.42 -19.38 7.98
CA GLN A 30 33.79 -20.29 8.95
C GLN A 30 33.59 -19.63 10.32
N ASP A 31 34.56 -18.85 10.77
CA ASP A 31 34.50 -18.15 12.05
C ASP A 31 33.52 -16.98 12.00
N ILE A 32 33.48 -16.26 10.88
CA ILE A 32 32.44 -15.24 10.61
C ILE A 32 31.06 -15.90 10.66
N ALA A 33 30.86 -17.03 9.98
CA ALA A 33 29.58 -17.74 9.99
C ALA A 33 29.17 -18.14 11.42
N ARG A 34 30.12 -18.64 12.22
CA ARG A 34 29.92 -18.98 13.63
C ARG A 34 29.56 -17.76 14.48
N LYS A 35 30.28 -16.65 14.32
CA LYS A 35 30.07 -15.38 15.03
C LYS A 35 28.65 -14.85 14.85
N TYR A 36 28.14 -14.89 13.62
CA TYR A 36 26.78 -14.43 13.31
C TYR A 36 25.69 -15.50 13.53
N GLY A 37 26.07 -16.72 13.90
CA GLY A 37 25.14 -17.84 14.10
C GLY A 37 24.42 -18.26 12.81
N ILE A 38 25.13 -18.26 11.68
CA ILE A 38 24.60 -18.58 10.36
C ILE A 38 25.28 -19.83 9.80
N LYS A 39 24.57 -20.56 8.95
CA LYS A 39 25.14 -21.71 8.23
C LYS A 39 26.16 -21.22 7.20
N PRO A 40 27.23 -21.97 6.91
CA PRO A 40 28.20 -21.61 5.85
C PRO A 40 27.54 -21.34 4.50
N ASN A 41 26.52 -22.14 4.14
CA ASN A 41 25.74 -21.93 2.91
C ASN A 41 25.00 -20.58 2.89
N THR A 42 24.53 -20.11 4.04
CA THR A 42 23.89 -18.78 4.16
C THR A 42 24.91 -17.67 3.91
N LEU A 43 26.13 -17.78 4.45
CA LEU A 43 27.21 -16.82 4.19
C LEU A 43 27.56 -16.78 2.69
N SER A 44 27.70 -17.94 2.05
CA SER A 44 27.96 -18.02 0.61
C SER A 44 26.86 -17.34 -0.23
N ASN A 45 25.59 -17.53 0.13
CA ASN A 45 24.48 -16.87 -0.55
C ASN A 45 24.48 -15.34 -0.35
N ILE A 46 24.84 -14.85 0.84
CA ILE A 46 24.99 -13.41 1.09
C ILE A 46 26.11 -12.83 0.21
N LEU A 47 27.24 -13.52 0.12
CA LEU A 47 28.37 -13.10 -0.71
C LEU A 47 28.04 -13.10 -2.21
N LYS A 48 27.28 -14.10 -2.69
CA LYS A 48 26.82 -14.14 -4.08
C LYS A 48 25.92 -12.95 -4.42
N ASN A 49 25.07 -12.53 -3.48
CA ASN A 49 24.15 -11.41 -3.64
C ASN A 49 24.71 -10.08 -3.10
N LYS A 50 26.04 -9.98 -2.92
CA LYS A 50 26.72 -8.82 -2.33
C LYS A 50 26.31 -7.49 -2.96
N ARG A 51 26.35 -7.39 -4.30
CA ARG A 51 26.03 -6.15 -5.03
C ARG A 51 24.63 -5.66 -4.69
N SER A 52 23.63 -6.53 -4.85
CA SER A 52 22.23 -6.20 -4.52
C SER A 52 22.04 -5.76 -3.05
N VAL A 53 22.79 -6.32 -2.10
CA VAL A 53 22.72 -5.90 -0.69
C VAL A 53 23.36 -4.53 -0.46
N LEU A 54 24.47 -4.24 -1.14
CA LEU A 54 25.14 -2.94 -1.05
C LEU A 54 24.35 -1.85 -1.77
N ASP A 55 23.88 -2.11 -2.99
CA ASP A 55 23.05 -1.16 -3.75
C ASP A 55 21.78 -0.80 -2.97
N ALA A 56 21.13 -1.79 -2.35
CA ALA A 56 19.96 -1.57 -1.50
C ALA A 56 20.26 -0.70 -0.26
N PHE A 57 21.49 -0.78 0.26
CA PHE A 57 21.94 -0.02 1.42
C PHE A 57 22.37 1.40 1.03
N GLU A 58 23.10 1.56 -0.07
CA GLU A 58 23.60 2.85 -0.56
C GLU A 58 22.48 3.74 -1.09
N ASN A 59 21.49 3.15 -1.77
CA ASN A 59 20.34 3.87 -2.31
C ASN A 59 19.18 4.01 -1.30
N ASP A 60 19.39 3.64 -0.03
CA ASP A 60 18.38 3.62 1.05
C ASP A 60 17.02 3.03 0.62
N GLN A 61 17.04 2.01 -0.24
CA GLN A 61 15.81 1.45 -0.83
C GLN A 61 14.93 0.74 0.21
N PHE A 62 15.54 0.27 1.31
CA PHE A 62 14.83 -0.46 2.35
C PHE A 62 15.31 -0.04 3.74
N LYS A 63 14.36 0.02 4.69
CA LYS A 63 14.68 0.15 6.12
C LYS A 63 15.69 -0.92 6.55
N MET A 64 16.64 -0.55 7.41
CA MET A 64 17.71 -1.42 7.90
C MET A 64 17.23 -2.71 8.58
N SER A 65 16.05 -2.68 9.22
CA SER A 65 15.39 -3.81 9.88
C SER A 65 14.72 -4.79 8.90
N ARG A 66 14.65 -4.46 7.61
CA ARG A 66 13.93 -5.25 6.62
C ARG A 66 14.71 -6.52 6.26
N LYS A 67 14.04 -7.67 6.36
CA LYS A 67 14.61 -9.01 6.12
C LYS A 67 14.60 -9.41 4.64
N ARG A 68 13.61 -8.94 3.88
CA ARG A 68 13.38 -9.28 2.47
C ARG A 68 13.41 -8.02 1.59
N MET A 69 14.29 -8.03 0.60
CA MET A 69 14.44 -6.97 -0.41
C MET A 69 13.49 -7.25 -1.59
N ARG A 70 12.19 -7.36 -1.30
CA ARG A 70 11.15 -7.51 -2.33
C ARG A 70 10.65 -6.13 -2.71
N THR A 71 10.64 -5.87 -4.01
CA THR A 71 10.01 -4.70 -4.62
C THR A 71 8.59 -5.05 -5.09
N GLY A 72 7.75 -4.04 -5.23
CA GLY A 72 6.45 -4.13 -5.87
C GLY A 72 6.55 -4.49 -7.35
N ALA A 73 5.43 -4.90 -7.94
CA ALA A 73 5.35 -5.17 -9.39
C ALA A 73 5.35 -3.87 -10.21
N HIS A 74 4.79 -2.79 -9.64
CA HIS A 74 4.63 -1.48 -10.28
C HIS A 74 5.09 -0.38 -9.32
N PRO A 75 6.41 -0.16 -9.17
CA PRO A 75 6.95 0.76 -8.16
C PRO A 75 6.47 2.21 -8.36
N GLU A 76 6.33 2.66 -9.61
CA GLU A 76 5.85 4.01 -9.94
C GLU A 76 4.38 4.21 -9.53
N LEU A 77 3.53 3.21 -9.79
CA LEU A 77 2.12 3.24 -9.37
C LEU A 77 2.01 3.23 -7.85
N GLU A 78 2.77 2.38 -7.16
CA GLU A 78 2.79 2.32 -5.69
C GLU A 78 3.24 3.66 -5.10
N GLN A 79 4.22 4.33 -5.72
CA GLN A 79 4.68 5.65 -5.30
C GLN A 79 3.61 6.73 -5.54
N ALA A 80 2.96 6.74 -6.71
CA ALA A 80 1.86 7.65 -7.00
C ALA A 80 0.68 7.45 -6.04
N LEU A 81 0.34 6.20 -5.73
CA LEU A 81 -0.69 5.86 -4.75
C LEU A 81 -0.31 6.34 -3.34
N LEU A 82 0.95 6.19 -2.92
CA LEU A 82 1.42 6.69 -1.62
C LEU A 82 1.33 8.22 -1.53
N ILE A 83 1.66 8.93 -2.61
CA ILE A 83 1.51 10.39 -2.68
C ILE A 83 0.04 10.75 -2.56
N TRP A 84 -0.82 10.12 -3.38
CA TRP A 84 -2.26 10.35 -3.35
C TRP A 84 -2.88 10.08 -1.97
N ILE A 85 -2.57 8.94 -1.36
CA ILE A 85 -3.03 8.60 0.00
C ILE A 85 -2.53 9.64 1.01
N ARG A 86 -1.27 10.10 0.91
CA ARG A 86 -0.78 11.12 1.84
C ARG A 86 -1.50 12.44 1.64
N GLU A 87 -1.57 12.94 0.42
CA GLU A 87 -2.08 14.28 0.13
C GLU A 87 -3.60 14.40 0.29
N ASP A 88 -4.37 13.47 -0.27
CA ASP A 88 -5.84 13.51 -0.20
C ASP A 88 -6.34 13.07 1.18
N PHE A 89 -5.70 12.08 1.81
CA PHE A 89 -6.15 11.61 3.13
C PHE A 89 -5.70 12.56 4.27
N LEU A 90 -4.54 13.21 4.20
CA LEU A 90 -4.15 14.23 5.18
C LEU A 90 -4.97 15.52 5.03
N SER A 91 -5.26 15.97 3.81
CA SER A 91 -6.08 17.18 3.62
C SER A 91 -7.53 16.96 4.10
N ALA A 92 -8.09 15.78 3.87
CA ALA A 92 -9.40 15.38 4.40
C ALA A 92 -9.37 15.19 5.93
N ALA A 93 -8.36 14.52 6.47
CA ALA A 93 -8.21 14.30 7.92
C ALA A 93 -8.02 15.61 8.70
N ILE A 94 -7.14 16.51 8.22
CA ILE A 94 -6.95 17.85 8.81
C ILE A 94 -8.24 18.67 8.72
N SER A 95 -8.98 18.57 7.62
CA SER A 95 -10.25 19.30 7.46
C SER A 95 -11.35 18.77 8.38
N LEU A 96 -11.37 17.46 8.66
CA LEU A 96 -12.26 16.84 9.63
C LEU A 96 -11.86 17.16 11.08
N GLN A 97 -10.56 17.14 11.42
CA GLN A 97 -10.07 17.51 12.76
C GLN A 97 -10.26 18.99 13.06
N ARG A 98 -10.08 19.89 12.07
CA ARG A 98 -10.39 21.32 12.25
C ARG A 98 -11.88 21.58 12.49
N LYS A 99 -12.77 20.73 11.96
CA LYS A 99 -14.21 20.75 12.30
C LYS A 99 -14.50 20.22 13.70
N LEU A 100 -13.60 19.44 14.31
CA LEU A 100 -13.76 18.85 15.65
C LEU A 100 -13.11 19.68 16.78
N GLY A 101 -12.30 20.70 16.46
CA GLY A 101 -11.93 21.76 17.41
C GLY A 101 -10.86 21.43 18.44
N GLU A 102 -9.88 20.58 18.12
CA GLU A 102 -8.70 20.35 18.98
C GLU A 102 -7.46 20.98 18.31
N GLU A 103 -7.00 22.11 18.85
CA GLU A 103 -5.75 22.78 18.43
C GLU A 103 -4.56 22.14 19.15
N ASP A 104 -3.88 21.19 18.51
CA ASP A 104 -2.42 21.04 18.61
C ASP A 104 -1.97 19.85 17.74
N THR A 105 -1.37 20.12 16.58
CA THR A 105 -0.73 19.09 15.76
C THR A 105 0.64 19.57 15.29
N SER A 106 1.61 19.58 16.20
CA SER A 106 3.04 19.71 15.85
C SER A 106 3.75 18.36 15.70
N GLU A 107 3.08 17.24 15.94
CA GLU A 107 3.62 15.89 15.66
C GLU A 107 2.48 14.94 15.23
N LEU A 108 2.15 14.92 13.94
CA LEU A 108 1.39 13.79 13.38
C LEU A 108 2.39 12.70 12.98
N ASP A 109 2.68 11.83 13.94
CA ASP A 109 3.39 10.58 13.69
C ASP A 109 2.56 9.70 12.74
N VAL A 110 3.08 9.51 11.52
CA VAL A 110 2.44 8.68 10.49
C VAL A 110 2.36 7.21 10.93
N ASP A 111 3.22 6.76 11.86
CA ASP A 111 3.13 5.44 12.48
C ASP A 111 1.99 5.36 13.51
N GLY A 112 1.49 6.50 14.01
CA GLY A 112 0.35 6.64 14.93
C GLY A 112 -1.03 6.73 14.26
N LEU A 113 -1.10 6.83 12.93
CA LEU A 113 -2.35 6.75 12.15
C LEU A 113 -2.79 5.30 11.85
N LEU A 114 -1.87 4.35 11.92
CA LEU A 114 -2.16 2.93 11.70
C LEU A 114 -3.09 2.30 12.77
N PRO A 115 -3.02 2.68 14.07
CA PRO A 115 -3.99 2.27 15.08
C PRO A 115 -5.42 2.78 14.86
N ALA A 116 -5.62 3.85 14.07
CA ALA A 116 -6.95 4.35 13.72
C ALA A 116 -7.67 3.48 12.66
N LEU A 117 -6.93 2.56 12.02
CA LEU A 117 -7.44 1.42 11.25
C LEU A 117 -7.61 0.18 12.16
N GLY A 118 -7.80 0.38 13.47
CA GLY A 118 -8.14 -0.70 14.40
C GLY A 118 -9.41 -1.41 13.93
N ASP A 119 -9.48 -2.72 14.19
CA ASP A 119 -10.53 -3.67 13.77
C ASP A 119 -11.90 -3.01 13.55
N VAL A 120 -12.12 -2.51 12.33
CA VAL A 120 -13.46 -2.12 11.90
C VAL A 120 -14.24 -3.43 11.84
N PRO A 121 -15.29 -3.61 12.65
CA PRO A 121 -16.12 -4.81 12.59
C PRO A 121 -16.54 -5.02 11.14
N PHE A 122 -16.51 -6.25 10.66
CA PHE A 122 -16.81 -6.57 9.26
C PHE A 122 -18.14 -5.95 8.81
N GLU A 123 -19.12 -5.91 9.70
CA GLU A 123 -20.43 -5.33 9.52
C GLU A 123 -20.40 -3.82 9.25
N GLU A 124 -19.49 -3.08 9.89
CA GLU A 124 -19.32 -1.65 9.67
C GLU A 124 -18.59 -1.38 8.33
N TYR A 125 -17.59 -2.20 8.00
CA TYR A 125 -16.94 -2.15 6.69
C TYR A 125 -17.94 -2.41 5.55
N VAL A 126 -18.75 -3.47 5.67
CA VAL A 126 -19.78 -3.82 4.68
C VAL A 126 -20.89 -2.77 4.60
N ALA A 127 -21.23 -2.14 5.72
CA ALA A 127 -22.24 -1.09 5.74
C ALA A 127 -21.78 0.23 5.12
N THR A 128 -20.48 0.43 4.85
CA THR A 128 -19.94 1.67 4.27
C THR A 128 -20.64 2.02 2.94
N ASP A 129 -20.90 1.00 2.11
CA ASP A 129 -21.54 1.19 0.80
C ASP A 129 -23.08 1.27 0.89
N SER A 130 -23.68 0.98 2.06
CA SER A 130 -25.14 0.98 2.22
C SER A 130 -25.76 2.38 2.19
N SER A 131 -24.98 3.40 2.54
CA SER A 131 -25.39 4.82 2.45
C SER A 131 -25.13 5.46 1.09
N VAL A 132 -24.34 4.79 0.23
CA VAL A 132 -24.05 5.27 -1.12
C VAL A 132 -25.25 4.94 -1.99
N GLN A 133 -25.90 5.95 -2.55
CA GLN A 133 -26.87 5.74 -3.62
C GLN A 133 -26.15 5.11 -4.81
N THR A 134 -26.19 3.78 -4.89
CA THR A 134 -25.89 3.05 -6.11
C THR A 134 -27.00 3.33 -7.14
N CYS A 135 -26.73 3.07 -8.42
CA CYS A 135 -27.64 3.31 -9.53
C CYS A 135 -29.09 3.00 -9.15
N GLY A 136 -29.91 4.05 -9.12
CA GLY A 136 -31.17 4.09 -8.39
C GLY A 136 -32.16 3.00 -8.76
N ALA A 137 -33.03 2.69 -7.80
CA ALA A 137 -34.20 1.83 -7.91
C ALA A 137 -35.31 2.45 -8.78
N LEU A 138 -34.97 2.98 -9.96
CA LEU A 138 -35.97 3.32 -10.95
C LEU A 138 -36.53 2.01 -11.50
N SER A 139 -37.84 1.88 -11.43
CA SER A 139 -38.54 0.82 -12.16
C SER A 139 -38.38 1.06 -13.66
N ASP A 140 -38.46 -0.02 -14.45
CA ASP A 140 -38.40 0.05 -15.91
C ASP A 140 -39.38 1.07 -16.50
N ALA A 141 -40.53 1.28 -15.83
CA ALA A 141 -41.55 2.25 -16.23
C ALA A 141 -41.05 3.70 -16.13
N GLU A 142 -40.36 4.05 -15.04
CA GLU A 142 -39.84 5.40 -14.80
C GLU A 142 -38.68 5.73 -15.75
N ILE A 143 -37.84 4.72 -16.06
CA ILE A 143 -36.76 4.86 -17.04
C ILE A 143 -37.35 5.13 -18.43
N VAL A 144 -38.39 4.39 -18.82
CA VAL A 144 -39.03 4.56 -20.12
C VAL A 144 -39.70 5.93 -20.25
N GLU A 145 -40.31 6.44 -19.17
CA GLU A 145 -40.93 7.77 -19.17
C GLU A 145 -39.91 8.90 -19.31
N MET A 146 -38.75 8.79 -18.65
CA MET A 146 -37.66 9.77 -18.78
C MET A 146 -37.03 9.81 -20.17
N VAL A 147 -36.99 8.67 -20.86
CA VAL A 147 -36.33 8.55 -22.18
C VAL A 147 -37.31 8.83 -23.32
N ARG A 148 -38.62 8.79 -23.07
CA ARG A 148 -39.62 9.01 -24.14
C ARG A 148 -39.57 10.48 -24.58
N PRO A 149 -39.28 10.76 -25.87
CA PRO A 149 -39.39 12.12 -26.38
C PRO A 149 -40.83 12.60 -26.22
N SER A 150 -41.02 13.81 -25.67
CA SER A 150 -42.33 14.45 -25.64
C SER A 150 -42.87 14.55 -27.06
N GLU A 151 -44.02 13.93 -27.35
CA GLU A 151 -44.64 14.05 -28.66
C GLU A 151 -44.88 15.54 -28.96
N PRO A 152 -44.39 16.06 -30.11
CA PRO A 152 -44.74 17.41 -30.51
C PRO A 152 -46.24 17.42 -30.78
N SER A 153 -46.96 18.33 -30.12
CA SER A 153 -48.36 18.62 -30.36
C SER A 153 -48.55 18.95 -31.85
N HIS A 154 -48.99 17.98 -32.64
CA HIS A 154 -49.47 18.23 -33.99
C HIS A 154 -50.81 18.94 -33.87
N GLU A 155 -50.78 20.28 -33.88
CA GLU A 155 -51.93 21.09 -34.26
C GLU A 155 -52.29 20.71 -35.70
N THR A 156 -53.38 19.97 -35.87
CA THR A 156 -53.97 19.74 -37.19
C THR A 156 -54.67 21.02 -37.63
N GLU A 157 -53.94 21.93 -38.29
CA GLU A 157 -54.59 22.95 -39.10
C GLU A 157 -55.30 22.27 -40.27
N SER A 158 -56.63 22.25 -40.16
CA SER A 158 -57.55 21.88 -41.21
C SER A 158 -57.51 22.94 -42.32
N ILE A 159 -56.65 22.74 -43.30
CA ILE A 159 -56.75 23.40 -44.60
C ILE A 159 -57.50 22.42 -45.50
N TRP A 160 -58.78 22.68 -45.78
CA TRP A 160 -59.51 22.51 -47.06
C TRP A 160 -61.04 22.62 -46.85
N GLY A 161 -61.65 23.67 -47.42
CA GLY A 161 -63.10 23.85 -47.64
C GLY A 161 -63.60 25.18 -47.07
N GLU A 162 -64.13 26.15 -47.83
CA GLU A 162 -64.64 26.27 -49.21
C GLU A 162 -64.29 27.64 -49.79
#